data_AF-A0A967B2M3-F1
#
_entry.id   AF-A0A967B2M3-F1
#
_cell.length_a   1.000
_cell.length_b   1.000
_cell.length_c   1.000
_cell.angle_alpha   90.00
_cell.angle_beta   90.00
_cell.angle_gamma   90.00
#
_symmetry.space_group_name_H-M   'P 1'
#
loop_
_entity.id
_entity.type
_entity.pdbx_description
1 polymer ?
#
loop_
_entity_poly.entity_id
_entity_poly.type
_entity_poly.pdbx_seq_one_letter_code
_entity_poly.pdbx_strand_id
1 'polypeptide(L)'
;MSQIVNAVAALRRLPQVEDAVEEARQACTQLRWHAALRRRTAEAAAESRVRGARASAALEGATLPLDLVRQRFGQPVDADDPVDRAVAAAIRVTAETEAVQATFRSAPAQALARLHVAASAADDDPATVGRPRLVGERSPELAELGAPPDAVEAGQRLQQVIDLIHAAADQPVALVAAVVHAELATVRPFVRGNLLVARAAERALLWGGGLDPTGVAVPEVGHERAGPAYLGSLAGYHLGGGEGVRQWILHCAGGYAAGAAEGTAIADAVLAGRLSGQGLVGGGSKE
;
A
#
# COMPACT_ATOMS: atom_id res chain seq x y z
N MET A 1 5.84 27.00 4.08
CA MET A 1 5.86 25.61 3.60
C MET A 1 6.88 24.84 4.44
N SER A 2 6.53 23.67 4.99
CA SER A 2 7.43 22.91 5.88
C SER A 2 8.71 22.49 5.15
N GLN A 3 9.84 22.38 5.86
CA GLN A 3 11.12 21.92 5.32
C GLN A 3 11.00 20.56 4.61
N ILE A 4 10.15 19.66 5.13
CA ILE A 4 9.91 18.35 4.52
C ILE A 4 9.17 18.45 3.18
N VAL A 5 8.22 19.38 3.05
CA VAL A 5 7.49 19.62 1.80
C VAL A 5 8.44 20.20 0.74
N ASN A 6 9.34 21.10 1.13
CA ASN A 6 10.37 21.62 0.23
C ASN A 6 11.32 20.51 -0.25
N ALA A 7 11.71 19.59 0.65
CA ALA A 7 12.55 18.45 0.31
C ALA A 7 11.84 17.53 -0.70
N VAL A 8 10.58 17.18 -0.46
CA VAL A 8 9.79 16.37 -1.39
C VAL A 8 9.59 17.09 -2.73
N ALA A 9 9.25 18.38 -2.72
CA ALA A 9 9.12 19.17 -3.95
C ALA A 9 10.42 19.17 -4.78
N ALA A 10 11.59 19.16 -4.14
CA ALA A 10 12.87 19.10 -4.81
C ALA A 10 13.11 17.77 -5.55
N LEU A 11 12.50 16.66 -5.11
CA LEU A 11 12.64 15.35 -5.75
C LEU A 11 12.11 15.34 -7.19
N ARG A 12 11.15 16.20 -7.52
CA ARG A 12 10.64 16.37 -8.89
C ARG A 12 11.73 16.77 -9.89
N ARG A 13 12.79 17.42 -9.42
CA ARG A 13 13.92 17.87 -10.25
C ARG A 13 14.95 16.77 -10.49
N LEU A 14 14.81 15.62 -9.86
CA LEU A 14 15.66 14.47 -10.15
C LEU A 14 15.36 13.97 -11.57
N PRO A 15 16.37 13.51 -12.33
CA PRO A 15 16.18 13.09 -13.71
C PRO A 15 15.03 12.08 -13.87
N GLN A 16 14.15 12.30 -14.84
CA GLN A 16 13.00 11.45 -15.21
C GLN A 16 11.87 11.32 -14.17
N VAL A 17 12.01 11.90 -12.97
CA VAL A 17 10.97 11.76 -11.93
C VAL A 17 9.67 12.45 -12.33
N GLU A 18 9.74 13.66 -12.88
CA GLU A 18 8.54 14.40 -13.31
C GLU A 18 7.78 13.66 -14.42
N ASP A 19 8.50 13.18 -15.44
CA ASP A 19 7.92 12.42 -16.54
C ASP A 19 7.25 11.12 -16.04
N ALA A 20 7.93 10.35 -15.19
CA ALA A 20 7.39 9.10 -14.65
C ALA A 20 6.15 9.33 -13.77
N VAL A 21 6.16 10.38 -12.93
CA VAL A 21 4.99 10.76 -12.11
C VAL A 21 3.82 11.16 -13.00
N GLU A 22 4.07 11.87 -14.09
CA GLU A 22 3.05 12.27 -15.05
C GLU A 22 2.49 11.06 -15.83
N GLU A 23 3.32 10.11 -16.25
CA GLU A 23 2.90 8.85 -16.86
C GLU A 23 1.98 8.04 -15.94
N ALA A 24 2.36 7.89 -14.67
CA ALA A 24 1.51 7.24 -13.67
C ALA A 24 0.15 7.95 -13.51
N ARG A 25 0.16 9.30 -13.48
CA ARG A 25 -1.08 10.11 -13.42
C ARG A 25 -1.95 9.91 -14.65
N GLN A 26 -1.36 9.86 -15.84
CA GLN A 26 -2.10 9.62 -17.08
C GLN A 26 -2.73 8.23 -17.11
N ALA A 27 -1.99 7.19 -16.72
CA ALA A 27 -2.50 5.83 -16.64
C ALA A 27 -3.70 5.72 -15.68
N CYS A 28 -3.60 6.27 -14.47
CA CYS A 28 -4.72 6.29 -13.52
C CYS A 28 -5.90 7.14 -14.03
N THR A 29 -5.62 8.25 -14.74
CA THR A 29 -6.68 9.06 -15.36
C THR A 29 -7.44 8.27 -16.42
N GLN A 30 -6.74 7.50 -17.27
CA GLN A 30 -7.37 6.63 -18.27
C GLN A 30 -8.25 5.57 -17.60
N LEU A 31 -7.74 4.90 -16.55
CA LEU A 31 -8.51 3.95 -15.76
C LEU A 31 -9.78 4.57 -15.20
N ARG A 32 -9.69 5.75 -14.57
CA ARG A 32 -10.84 6.46 -13.99
C ARG A 32 -12.00 6.64 -14.97
N TRP A 33 -11.68 6.88 -16.25
CA TRP A 33 -12.68 7.11 -17.30
C TRP A 33 -13.16 5.84 -18.00
N HIS A 34 -12.72 4.67 -17.55
CA HIS A 34 -13.14 3.38 -18.11
C HIS A 34 -14.66 3.18 -18.00
N ALA A 35 -15.29 2.68 -19.08
CA ALA A 35 -16.74 2.65 -19.21
C ALA A 35 -17.46 1.85 -18.10
N ALA A 36 -16.83 0.79 -17.60
CA ALA A 36 -17.35 -0.06 -16.51
C ALA A 36 -17.47 0.71 -15.18
N LEU A 37 -16.52 1.60 -14.89
CA LEU A 37 -16.42 2.34 -13.62
C LEU A 37 -17.42 3.48 -13.51
N ARG A 38 -18.32 3.65 -14.50
CA ARG A 38 -19.46 4.58 -14.37
C ARG A 38 -20.59 4.00 -13.53
N ARG A 39 -20.72 2.68 -13.46
CA ARG A 39 -21.83 1.99 -12.77
C ARG A 39 -21.40 0.79 -11.92
N ARG A 40 -20.22 0.23 -12.17
CA ARG A 40 -19.75 -1.02 -11.54
C ARG A 40 -18.43 -0.82 -10.79
N THR A 41 -18.20 0.38 -10.26
CA THR A 41 -16.98 0.73 -9.50
C THR A 41 -16.84 -0.11 -8.24
N ALA A 42 -17.93 -0.31 -7.49
CA ALA A 42 -17.89 -1.11 -6.27
C ALA A 42 -17.46 -2.57 -6.54
N GLU A 43 -17.95 -3.16 -7.63
CA GLU A 43 -17.56 -4.52 -8.05
C GLU A 43 -16.08 -4.57 -8.49
N ALA A 44 -15.63 -3.59 -9.27
CA ALA A 44 -14.23 -3.49 -9.68
C ALA A 44 -13.29 -3.25 -8.48
N ALA A 45 -13.69 -2.41 -7.52
CA ALA A 45 -12.93 -2.13 -6.31
C ALA A 45 -12.88 -3.36 -5.37
N ALA A 46 -13.94 -4.18 -5.33
CA ALA A 46 -13.93 -5.44 -4.60
C ALA A 46 -12.91 -6.42 -5.19
N GLU A 47 -12.92 -6.65 -6.51
CA GLU A 47 -11.92 -7.50 -7.15
C GLU A 47 -10.49 -6.91 -7.06
N SER A 48 -10.36 -5.58 -7.14
CA SER A 48 -9.08 -4.86 -6.93
C SER A 48 -8.47 -5.19 -5.56
N ARG A 49 -9.28 -5.23 -4.50
CA ARG A 49 -8.82 -5.64 -3.16
C ARG A 49 -8.40 -7.11 -3.11
N VAL A 50 -9.10 -8.02 -3.80
CA VAL A 50 -8.70 -9.43 -3.87
C VAL A 50 -7.33 -9.58 -4.54
N ARG A 51 -7.12 -8.92 -5.69
CA ARG A 51 -5.84 -8.96 -6.40
C ARG A 51 -4.72 -8.27 -5.64
N GLY A 52 -5.02 -7.14 -5.01
CA GLY A 52 -4.09 -6.40 -4.15
C GLY A 52 -3.65 -7.22 -2.94
N ALA A 53 -4.59 -7.87 -2.23
CA ALA A 53 -4.28 -8.76 -1.13
C ALA A 53 -3.43 -9.96 -1.57
N ARG A 54 -3.75 -10.58 -2.72
CA ARG A 54 -2.97 -11.68 -3.26
C ARG A 54 -1.53 -11.27 -3.60
N ALA A 55 -1.36 -10.13 -4.28
CA ALA A 55 -0.04 -9.61 -4.62
C ALA A 55 0.77 -9.20 -3.38
N SER A 56 0.10 -8.55 -2.42
CA SER A 56 0.70 -8.18 -1.13
C SER A 56 1.15 -9.41 -0.33
N ALA A 57 0.35 -10.47 -0.29
CA ALA A 57 0.74 -11.74 0.35
C ALA A 57 1.92 -12.41 -0.37
N ALA A 58 1.92 -12.42 -1.71
CA ALA A 58 3.03 -12.96 -2.49
C ALA A 58 4.34 -12.22 -2.22
N LEU A 59 4.29 -10.90 -2.04
CA LEU A 59 5.44 -10.07 -1.64
C LEU A 59 5.95 -10.38 -0.21
N GLU A 60 5.10 -10.93 0.67
CA GLU A 60 5.50 -11.47 1.98
C GLU A 60 5.96 -12.94 1.91
N GLY A 61 6.08 -13.51 0.70
CA GLY A 61 6.46 -14.91 0.46
C GLY A 61 5.30 -15.92 0.57
N ALA A 62 4.06 -15.46 0.77
CA ALA A 62 2.87 -16.30 0.89
C ALA A 62 2.06 -16.30 -0.41
N THR A 63 2.33 -17.28 -1.28
CA THR A 63 1.70 -17.35 -2.60
C THR A 63 0.54 -18.35 -2.62
N LEU A 64 -0.67 -17.85 -2.92
CA LEU A 64 -1.83 -18.67 -3.27
C LEU A 64 -2.38 -18.27 -4.66
N PRO A 65 -3.03 -19.21 -5.38
CA PRO A 65 -3.86 -18.91 -6.53
C PRO A 65 -4.94 -17.87 -6.20
N LEU A 66 -5.24 -16.97 -7.15
CA LEU A 66 -6.20 -15.88 -6.96
C LEU A 66 -7.58 -16.36 -6.51
N ASP A 67 -8.06 -17.48 -7.05
CA ASP A 67 -9.37 -18.03 -6.69
C ASP A 67 -9.43 -18.52 -5.24
N LEU A 68 -8.32 -19.05 -4.70
CA LEU A 68 -8.22 -19.42 -3.28
C LEU A 68 -8.19 -18.18 -2.40
N VAL A 69 -7.43 -17.14 -2.77
CA VAL A 69 -7.46 -15.86 -2.03
C VAL A 69 -8.88 -15.26 -2.06
N ARG A 70 -9.59 -15.33 -3.18
CA ARG A 70 -10.98 -14.85 -3.28
C ARG A 70 -11.92 -15.59 -2.33
N GLN A 71 -11.80 -16.92 -2.25
CA GLN A 71 -12.59 -17.74 -1.33
C GLN A 71 -12.26 -17.49 0.14
N ARG A 72 -11.08 -16.94 0.42
CA ARG A 72 -10.56 -16.74 1.77
C ARG A 72 -11.16 -15.56 2.51
N PHE A 73 -11.72 -14.59 1.79
CA PHE A 73 -12.40 -13.43 2.37
C PHE A 73 -13.55 -13.89 3.29
N GLY A 74 -13.53 -13.43 4.54
CA GLY A 74 -14.55 -13.75 5.54
C GLY A 74 -14.44 -15.16 6.15
N GLN A 75 -13.41 -15.95 5.80
CA GLN A 75 -13.21 -17.28 6.38
C GLN A 75 -12.34 -17.25 7.65
N PRO A 76 -12.48 -18.21 8.58
CA PRO A 76 -11.61 -18.33 9.76
C PRO A 76 -10.13 -18.54 9.39
N VAL A 77 -9.21 -18.08 10.24
CA VAL A 77 -7.76 -18.26 10.07
C VAL A 77 -7.26 -19.55 10.68
N ASP A 78 -6.59 -20.37 9.86
CA ASP A 78 -5.75 -21.44 10.37
C ASP A 78 -4.51 -20.81 10.99
N ALA A 79 -4.50 -20.76 12.32
CA ALA A 79 -3.41 -20.16 13.06
C ALA A 79 -2.11 -20.97 12.94
N ASP A 80 -2.18 -22.25 12.56
CA ASP A 80 -1.00 -23.11 12.44
C ASP A 80 -0.33 -23.00 11.06
N ASP A 81 -1.03 -22.54 10.02
CA ASP A 81 -0.49 -22.35 8.67
C ASP A 81 0.10 -20.93 8.47
N PRO A 82 1.43 -20.78 8.34
CA PRO A 82 2.05 -19.47 8.12
C PRO A 82 1.62 -18.77 6.83
N VAL A 83 1.33 -19.54 5.77
CA VAL A 83 0.85 -19.00 4.49
C VAL A 83 -0.55 -18.43 4.69
N ASP A 84 -1.41 -19.17 5.37
CA ASP A 84 -2.78 -18.74 5.64
C ASP A 84 -2.83 -17.48 6.53
N ARG A 85 -1.97 -17.42 7.57
CA ARG A 85 -1.83 -16.22 8.41
C ARG A 85 -1.41 -14.99 7.61
N ALA A 86 -0.40 -15.12 6.74
CA ALA A 86 0.11 -14.03 5.91
C ALA A 86 -0.93 -13.55 4.88
N VAL A 87 -1.63 -14.49 4.23
CA VAL A 87 -2.72 -14.17 3.30
C VAL A 87 -3.87 -13.48 4.03
N ALA A 88 -4.26 -13.96 5.21
CA ALA A 88 -5.31 -13.34 6.02
C ALA A 88 -4.93 -11.91 6.46
N ALA A 89 -3.68 -11.67 6.85
CA ALA A 89 -3.18 -10.34 7.17
C ALA A 89 -3.22 -9.40 5.95
N ALA A 90 -2.77 -9.87 4.78
CA ALA A 90 -2.85 -9.12 3.53
C ALA A 90 -4.30 -8.79 3.14
N ILE A 91 -5.23 -9.72 3.30
CA ILE A 91 -6.67 -9.49 3.08
C ILE A 91 -7.20 -8.40 4.01
N ARG A 92 -6.94 -8.51 5.32
CA ARG A 92 -7.42 -7.55 6.32
C ARG A 92 -6.87 -6.15 6.06
N VAL A 93 -5.56 -6.01 5.89
CA VAL A 93 -4.91 -4.70 5.71
C VAL A 93 -5.30 -4.04 4.39
N THR A 94 -5.40 -4.81 3.29
CA THR A 94 -5.86 -4.28 2.00
C THR A 94 -7.33 -3.87 2.07
N ALA A 95 -8.19 -4.62 2.76
CA ALA A 95 -9.58 -4.24 2.97
C ALA A 95 -9.71 -2.95 3.82
N GLU A 96 -8.88 -2.80 4.84
CA GLU A 96 -8.89 -1.62 5.73
C GLU A 96 -8.57 -0.31 4.99
N THR A 97 -7.88 -0.37 3.84
CA THR A 97 -7.61 0.82 3.00
C THR A 97 -8.88 1.56 2.58
N GLU A 98 -9.99 0.86 2.34
CA GLU A 98 -11.30 1.45 2.03
C GLU A 98 -11.83 2.32 3.18
N ALA A 99 -11.60 1.87 4.42
CA ALA A 99 -12.08 2.57 5.61
C ALA A 99 -11.19 3.75 6.02
N VAL A 100 -9.89 3.72 5.70
CA VAL A 100 -8.95 4.77 6.10
C VAL A 100 -8.64 5.79 5.00
N GLN A 101 -8.91 5.51 3.71
CA GLN A 101 -8.54 6.42 2.61
C GLN A 101 -9.09 7.85 2.78
N ALA A 102 -10.33 7.99 3.27
CA ALA A 102 -10.98 9.28 3.46
C ALA A 102 -10.39 10.08 4.64
N THR A 103 -9.86 9.39 5.65
CA THR A 103 -9.29 10.01 6.86
C THR A 103 -7.78 10.05 6.85
N PHE A 104 -7.12 9.44 5.87
CA PHE A 104 -5.66 9.33 5.81
C PHE A 104 -4.97 10.70 5.80
N ARG A 105 -5.59 11.70 5.17
CA ARG A 105 -5.09 13.09 5.14
C ARG A 105 -5.35 13.86 6.44
N SER A 106 -6.50 13.66 7.08
CA SER A 106 -6.92 14.43 8.26
C SER A 106 -6.45 13.81 9.58
N ALA A 107 -6.20 12.50 9.59
CA ALA A 107 -5.78 11.73 10.76
C ALA A 107 -4.79 10.61 10.37
N PRO A 108 -3.64 10.92 9.74
CA PRO A 108 -2.65 9.95 9.27
C PRO A 108 -2.15 9.01 10.38
N ALA A 109 -1.93 9.53 11.60
CA ALA A 109 -1.50 8.69 12.73
C ALA A 109 -2.54 7.61 13.07
N GLN A 110 -3.83 7.99 13.11
CA GLN A 110 -4.93 7.07 13.37
C GLN A 110 -5.11 6.07 12.21
N ALA A 111 -4.97 6.54 10.97
CA ALA A 111 -5.04 5.67 9.80
C ALA A 111 -3.93 4.61 9.81
N LEU A 112 -2.67 5.00 10.09
CA LEU A 112 -1.54 4.08 10.21
C LEU A 112 -1.71 3.09 11.37
N ALA A 113 -2.21 3.55 12.52
CA ALA A 113 -2.54 2.67 13.64
C ALA A 113 -3.58 1.61 13.25
N ARG A 114 -4.65 2.00 12.55
CA ARG A 114 -5.69 1.07 12.05
C ARG A 114 -5.14 0.08 11.03
N LEU A 115 -4.32 0.54 10.09
CA LEU A 115 -3.64 -0.36 9.15
C LEU A 115 -2.73 -1.35 9.88
N HIS A 116 -1.99 -0.91 10.90
CA HIS A 116 -1.15 -1.81 11.68
C HIS A 116 -1.98 -2.86 12.42
N VAL A 117 -3.08 -2.46 13.08
CA VAL A 117 -4.03 -3.42 13.69
C VAL A 117 -4.55 -4.45 12.67
N ALA A 118 -4.88 -4.02 11.45
CA ALA A 118 -5.36 -4.92 10.41
C ALA A 118 -4.26 -5.88 9.91
N ALA A 119 -3.01 -5.42 9.86
CA ALA A 119 -1.84 -6.20 9.44
C ALA A 119 -1.36 -7.20 10.51
N SER A 120 -1.64 -6.95 11.80
CA SER A 120 -1.18 -7.81 12.89
C SER A 120 -1.77 -9.22 12.82
N ALA A 121 -0.96 -10.21 13.22
CA ALA A 121 -1.37 -11.60 13.40
C ALA A 121 -2.03 -11.81 14.77
N ALA A 122 -2.75 -12.92 14.92
CA ALA A 122 -3.42 -13.25 16.19
C ALA A 122 -2.42 -13.49 17.35
N ASP A 123 -1.22 -13.98 17.03
CA ASP A 123 -0.18 -14.29 18.02
C ASP A 123 0.80 -13.13 18.28
N ASP A 124 0.60 -11.98 17.63
CA ASP A 124 1.38 -10.78 17.94
C ASP A 124 1.05 -10.32 19.37
N ASP A 125 2.06 -9.78 20.08
CA ASP A 125 1.85 -9.21 21.40
C ASP A 125 0.86 -8.03 21.31
N PRO A 126 -0.36 -8.15 21.89
CA PRO A 126 -1.38 -7.11 21.80
C PRO A 126 -0.91 -5.77 22.34
N ALA A 127 0.07 -5.76 23.26
CA ALA A 127 0.64 -4.53 23.80
C ALA A 127 1.44 -3.73 22.77
N THR A 128 1.84 -4.33 21.64
CA THR A 128 2.66 -3.72 20.58
C THR A 128 1.85 -3.30 19.36
N VAL A 129 0.62 -3.82 19.22
CA VAL A 129 -0.25 -3.60 18.06
C VAL A 129 -0.85 -2.19 18.06
N GLY A 130 -0.99 -1.59 16.87
CA GLY A 130 -1.60 -0.27 16.67
C GLY A 130 -0.77 0.94 17.16
N ARG A 131 0.47 0.74 17.61
CA ARG A 131 1.36 1.83 18.06
C ARG A 131 2.79 1.67 17.56
N PRO A 132 3.59 2.76 17.51
CA PRO A 132 5.01 2.65 17.23
C PRO A 132 5.75 1.84 18.30
N ARG A 133 6.86 1.23 17.90
CA ARG A 133 7.75 0.51 18.83
C ARG A 133 8.42 1.46 19.83
N LEU A 134 8.56 1.00 21.07
CA LEU A 134 9.15 1.70 22.21
C LEU A 134 10.62 1.34 22.40
N VAL A 135 11.31 2.11 23.24
CA VAL A 135 12.70 1.82 23.62
C VAL A 135 12.81 0.41 24.20
N GLY A 136 13.72 -0.39 23.63
CA GLY A 136 13.91 -1.81 23.98
C GLY A 136 13.20 -2.79 23.04
N GLU A 137 12.18 -2.35 22.31
CA GLU A 137 11.52 -3.15 21.27
C GLU A 137 12.31 -3.09 19.96
N ARG A 138 12.38 -4.23 19.26
CA ARG A 138 13.07 -4.38 17.97
C ARG A 138 12.08 -4.81 16.91
N SER A 139 12.33 -4.45 15.65
CA SER A 139 11.67 -5.07 14.49
C SER A 139 12.63 -6.08 13.86
N PRO A 140 12.30 -7.39 13.85
CA PRO A 140 13.16 -8.43 13.29
C PRO A 140 12.98 -8.61 11.77
N GLU A 141 12.02 -7.90 11.17
CA GLU A 141 11.67 -8.02 9.76
C GLU A 141 12.68 -7.30 8.86
N LEU A 142 12.73 -7.68 7.59
CA LEU A 142 13.49 -7.00 6.53
C LEU A 142 14.99 -6.93 6.83
N ALA A 143 15.56 -8.03 7.30
CA ALA A 143 16.99 -8.12 7.62
C ALA A 143 17.87 -7.81 6.39
N GLU A 144 17.39 -8.13 5.20
CA GLU A 144 17.99 -7.83 3.90
C GLU A 144 18.10 -6.33 3.60
N LEU A 145 17.26 -5.48 4.22
CA LEU A 145 17.37 -4.02 4.12
C LEU A 145 18.36 -3.43 5.13
N GLY A 146 18.95 -4.24 6.01
CA GLY A 146 19.84 -3.80 7.08
C GLY A 146 19.12 -3.56 8.41
N ALA A 147 19.84 -3.03 9.40
CA ALA A 147 19.28 -2.74 10.73
C ALA A 147 18.40 -1.48 10.68
N PRO A 148 17.22 -1.48 11.35
CA PRO A 148 16.41 -0.27 11.43
C PRO A 148 17.06 0.75 12.36
N PRO A 149 16.69 2.03 12.25
CA PRO A 149 17.01 3.00 13.29
C PRO A 149 16.45 2.56 14.65
N ASP A 150 16.99 3.10 15.75
CA ASP A 150 16.46 2.81 17.08
C ASP A 150 15.01 3.34 17.26
N ALA A 151 14.36 2.98 18.37
CA ALA A 151 12.95 3.33 18.58
C ALA A 151 12.71 4.84 18.70
N VAL A 152 13.69 5.60 19.18
CA VAL A 152 13.57 7.06 19.34
C VAL A 152 13.62 7.72 17.96
N GLU A 153 14.63 7.37 17.15
CA GLU A 153 14.74 7.87 15.79
C GLU A 153 13.55 7.42 14.92
N ALA A 154 13.07 6.18 15.09
CA ALA A 154 11.92 5.69 14.35
C ALA A 154 10.62 6.46 14.67
N GLY A 155 10.41 6.82 15.94
CA GLY A 155 9.29 7.68 16.34
C GLY A 155 9.39 9.07 15.72
N GLN A 156 10.59 9.66 15.67
CA GLN A 156 10.82 10.96 15.04
C GLN A 156 10.57 10.92 13.52
N ARG A 157 11.08 9.90 12.82
CA ARG A 157 10.86 9.73 11.37
C ARG A 157 9.39 9.41 11.05
N LEU A 158 8.71 8.64 11.88
CA LEU A 158 7.26 8.44 11.72
C LEU A 158 6.49 9.76 11.89
N GLN A 159 6.87 10.60 12.84
CA GLN A 159 6.25 11.93 12.98
C GLN A 159 6.48 12.79 11.72
N GLN A 160 7.68 12.73 11.14
CA GLN A 160 7.97 13.40 9.87
C GLN A 160 7.09 12.88 8.71
N VAL A 161 6.86 11.56 8.63
CA VAL A 161 5.92 10.95 7.68
C VAL A 161 4.50 11.50 7.87
N ILE A 162 4.04 11.58 9.11
CA ILE A 162 2.73 12.16 9.47
C ILE A 162 2.65 13.64 9.04
N ASP A 163 3.67 14.42 9.33
CA ASP A 163 3.74 15.83 8.96
C ASP A 163 3.77 16.03 7.44
N LEU A 164 4.46 15.15 6.71
CA LEU A 164 4.46 15.13 5.25
C LEU A 164 3.04 14.89 4.71
N ILE A 165 2.33 13.88 5.22
CA ILE A 165 0.99 13.54 4.76
C ILE A 165 0.03 14.73 4.98
N HIS A 166 0.13 15.42 6.12
CA HIS A 166 -0.66 16.62 6.39
C HIS A 166 -0.33 17.77 5.44
N ALA A 167 0.96 18.02 5.19
CA ALA A 167 1.42 19.24 4.53
C ALA A 167 1.53 19.13 3.00
N ALA A 168 1.41 17.93 2.42
CA ALA A 168 1.66 17.66 1.01
C ALA A 168 0.43 17.78 0.09
N ALA A 169 -0.57 18.58 0.46
CA ALA A 169 -1.78 18.80 -0.36
C ALA A 169 -1.45 19.28 -1.79
N ASP A 170 -0.40 20.09 -1.95
CA ASP A 170 0.04 20.65 -3.23
C ASP A 170 1.11 19.83 -3.95
N GLN A 171 1.48 18.65 -3.43
CA GLN A 171 2.47 17.77 -4.06
C GLN A 171 1.80 16.67 -4.90
N PRO A 172 2.47 16.16 -5.94
CA PRO A 172 1.96 15.00 -6.67
C PRO A 172 1.78 13.80 -5.73
N VAL A 173 0.56 13.25 -5.69
CA VAL A 173 0.20 12.14 -4.79
C VAL A 173 1.11 10.93 -4.97
N ALA A 174 1.48 10.60 -6.21
CA ALA A 174 2.41 9.51 -6.51
C ALA A 174 3.76 9.68 -5.79
N LEU A 175 4.28 10.90 -5.73
CA LEU A 175 5.55 11.19 -5.08
C LEU A 175 5.45 11.06 -3.56
N VAL A 176 4.37 11.58 -2.97
CA VAL A 176 4.11 11.49 -1.53
C VAL A 176 3.93 10.03 -1.12
N ALA A 177 3.13 9.27 -1.86
CA ALA A 177 2.88 7.86 -1.59
C ALA A 177 4.17 7.02 -1.66
N ALA A 178 5.03 7.26 -2.67
CA ALA A 178 6.33 6.60 -2.78
C ALA A 178 7.21 6.88 -1.56
N VAL A 179 7.34 8.15 -1.14
CA VAL A 179 8.15 8.50 0.04
C VAL A 179 7.58 7.88 1.32
N VAL A 180 6.27 7.96 1.54
CA VAL A 180 5.61 7.35 2.70
C VAL A 180 5.84 5.84 2.75
N HIS A 181 5.72 5.15 1.62
CA HIS A 181 5.99 3.72 1.52
C HIS A 181 7.42 3.41 1.95
N ALA A 182 8.42 4.04 1.33
CA ALA A 182 9.82 3.77 1.66
C ALA A 182 10.19 4.13 3.09
N GLU A 183 9.67 5.23 3.63
CA GLU A 183 9.90 5.59 5.04
C GLU A 183 9.33 4.52 5.98
N LEU A 184 8.07 4.09 5.79
CA LEU A 184 7.47 3.04 6.61
C LEU A 184 8.25 1.72 6.52
N ALA A 185 8.66 1.34 5.31
CA ALA A 185 9.43 0.11 5.05
C ALA A 185 10.84 0.15 5.67
N THR A 186 11.55 1.27 5.58
CA THR A 186 12.96 1.35 6.00
C THR A 186 13.12 1.70 7.48
N VAL A 187 12.24 2.56 8.02
CA VAL A 187 12.22 2.96 9.44
C VAL A 187 11.70 1.82 10.33
N ARG A 188 10.78 1.01 9.79
CA ARG A 188 10.07 -0.05 10.51
C ARG A 188 9.50 0.46 11.83
N PRO A 189 8.55 1.41 11.84
CA PRO A 189 8.03 2.01 13.06
C PRO A 189 7.23 1.04 13.93
N PHE A 190 6.87 -0.14 13.43
CA PHE A 190 6.13 -1.17 14.18
C PHE A 190 7.03 -2.38 14.47
N VAL A 191 6.69 -3.14 15.50
CA VAL A 191 7.43 -4.38 15.82
C VAL A 191 7.36 -5.37 14.64
N ARG A 192 6.16 -5.52 14.04
CA ARG A 192 5.90 -6.39 12.88
C ARG A 192 4.94 -5.74 11.86
N GLY A 193 4.82 -6.32 10.68
CA GLY A 193 3.86 -5.95 9.63
C GLY A 193 4.23 -4.71 8.83
N ASN A 194 5.49 -4.26 8.85
CA ASN A 194 5.84 -2.93 8.32
C ASN A 194 5.63 -2.81 6.80
N LEU A 195 5.99 -3.83 6.00
CA LEU A 195 5.76 -3.79 4.55
C LEU A 195 4.28 -3.90 4.17
N LEU A 196 3.50 -4.69 4.91
CA LEU A 196 2.04 -4.75 4.74
C LEU A 196 1.41 -3.38 4.97
N VAL A 197 1.81 -2.70 6.05
CA VAL A 197 1.36 -1.33 6.36
C VAL A 197 1.84 -0.34 5.29
N ALA A 198 3.08 -0.45 4.82
CA ALA A 198 3.62 0.45 3.80
C ALA A 198 2.85 0.39 2.48
N ARG A 199 2.58 -0.82 1.95
CA ARG A 199 1.77 -1.02 0.73
C ARG A 199 0.32 -0.57 0.92
N ALA A 200 -0.28 -0.84 2.08
CA ALA A 200 -1.64 -0.41 2.37
C ALA A 200 -1.76 1.12 2.54
N ALA A 201 -0.79 1.76 3.19
CA ALA A 201 -0.71 3.21 3.33
C ALA A 201 -0.56 3.87 1.96
N GLU A 202 0.32 3.33 1.11
CA GLU A 202 0.45 3.76 -0.28
C GLU A 202 -0.89 3.67 -1.02
N ARG A 203 -1.54 2.50 -1.03
CA ARG A 203 -2.86 2.32 -1.67
C ARG A 203 -3.89 3.33 -1.16
N ALA A 204 -3.99 3.53 0.14
CA ALA A 204 -4.92 4.48 0.75
C ALA A 204 -4.61 5.93 0.33
N LEU A 205 -3.32 6.30 0.24
CA LEU A 205 -2.88 7.61 -0.24
C LEU A 205 -3.17 7.81 -1.72
N LEU A 206 -2.96 6.80 -2.58
CA LEU A 206 -3.32 6.91 -4.00
C LEU A 206 -4.83 7.13 -4.18
N TRP A 207 -5.64 6.47 -3.36
CA TRP A 207 -7.10 6.59 -3.39
C TRP A 207 -7.59 7.92 -2.83
N GLY A 208 -7.37 8.18 -1.53
CA GLY A 208 -7.81 9.40 -0.86
C GLY A 208 -7.07 10.65 -1.33
N GLY A 209 -5.90 10.47 -1.96
CA GLY A 209 -5.12 11.52 -2.58
C GLY A 209 -5.69 12.02 -3.91
N GLY A 210 -6.48 11.17 -4.59
CA GLY A 210 -7.12 11.47 -5.88
C GLY A 210 -6.31 11.06 -7.11
N LEU A 211 -5.21 10.30 -6.95
CA LEU A 211 -4.52 9.70 -8.10
C LEU A 211 -5.39 8.61 -8.72
N ASP A 212 -5.95 7.74 -7.89
CA ASP A 212 -6.98 6.76 -8.26
C ASP A 212 -8.24 6.99 -7.40
N PRO A 213 -9.10 7.96 -7.75
CA PRO A 213 -10.32 8.21 -6.99
C PRO A 213 -11.34 7.07 -7.04
N THR A 214 -11.12 6.04 -7.88
CA THR A 214 -12.01 4.89 -8.00
C THR A 214 -11.64 3.74 -7.06
N GLY A 215 -10.41 3.72 -6.53
CA GLY A 215 -9.89 2.63 -5.70
C GLY A 215 -9.73 1.30 -6.43
N VAL A 216 -9.60 1.33 -7.77
CA VAL A 216 -9.56 0.14 -8.64
C VAL A 216 -8.13 -0.22 -9.07
N ALA A 217 -7.20 0.74 -9.11
CA ALA A 217 -5.80 0.45 -9.38
C ALA A 217 -5.23 -0.53 -8.33
N VAL A 218 -4.29 -1.38 -8.76
CA VAL A 218 -3.69 -2.42 -7.91
C VAL A 218 -2.17 -2.19 -7.83
N PRO A 219 -1.68 -1.18 -7.08
CA PRO A 219 -0.25 -0.88 -6.99
C PRO A 219 0.58 -2.08 -6.51
N GLU A 220 0.00 -2.95 -5.68
CA GLU A 220 0.65 -4.17 -5.20
C GLU A 220 1.02 -5.13 -6.34
N VAL A 221 0.18 -5.26 -7.36
CA VAL A 221 0.49 -6.05 -8.57
C VAL A 221 1.62 -5.40 -9.36
N GLY A 222 1.70 -4.07 -9.37
CA GLY A 222 2.83 -3.34 -9.95
C GLY A 222 4.16 -3.69 -9.26
N HIS A 223 4.18 -3.67 -7.92
CA HIS A 223 5.36 -4.06 -7.14
C HIS A 223 5.71 -5.54 -7.30
N GLU A 224 4.71 -6.43 -7.31
CA GLU A 224 4.94 -7.87 -7.52
C GLU A 224 5.55 -8.16 -8.90
N ARG A 225 5.03 -7.54 -9.96
CA ARG A 225 5.54 -7.71 -11.34
C ARG A 225 6.97 -7.22 -11.51
N ALA A 226 7.39 -6.23 -10.74
CA ALA A 226 8.77 -5.74 -10.73
C ALA A 226 9.75 -6.75 -10.08
N GLY A 227 9.24 -7.75 -9.35
CA GLY A 227 10.02 -8.84 -8.79
C GLY A 227 11.14 -8.33 -7.87
N PRO A 228 12.39 -8.79 -8.04
CA PRO A 228 13.51 -8.37 -7.19
C PRO A 228 13.77 -6.86 -7.16
N ALA A 229 13.34 -6.11 -8.19
CA ALA A 229 13.53 -4.66 -8.25
C ALA A 229 12.79 -3.92 -7.12
N TYR A 230 11.71 -4.48 -6.56
CA TYR A 230 11.00 -3.89 -5.42
C TYR A 230 11.89 -3.78 -4.18
N LEU A 231 12.45 -4.89 -3.70
CA LEU A 231 13.35 -4.86 -2.54
C LEU A 231 14.70 -4.19 -2.89
N GLY A 232 15.19 -4.35 -4.12
CA GLY A 232 16.42 -3.71 -4.56
C GLY A 232 16.34 -2.18 -4.56
N SER A 233 15.21 -1.60 -4.99
CA SER A 233 15.00 -0.15 -4.97
C SER A 233 14.73 0.38 -3.54
N LEU A 234 14.04 -0.39 -2.68
CA LEU A 234 13.95 -0.07 -1.25
C LEU A 234 15.32 -0.07 -0.55
N ALA A 235 16.18 -1.04 -0.87
CA ALA A 235 17.54 -1.07 -0.36
C ALA A 235 18.35 0.15 -0.84
N GLY A 236 18.20 0.53 -2.11
CA GLY A 236 18.77 1.77 -2.66
C GLY A 236 18.28 3.01 -1.93
N TYR A 237 16.98 3.11 -1.64
CA TYR A 237 16.42 4.20 -0.84
C TYR A 237 16.99 4.21 0.58
N HIS A 238 17.10 3.05 1.23
CA HIS A 238 17.63 2.92 2.60
C HIS A 238 19.08 3.40 2.71
N LEU A 239 19.92 3.06 1.73
CA LEU A 239 21.30 3.54 1.64
C LEU A 239 21.39 5.06 1.42
N GLY A 240 20.30 5.68 0.95
CA GLY A 240 20.17 7.11 0.75
C GLY A 240 20.83 7.63 -0.53
N GLY A 241 21.00 8.95 -0.57
CA GLY A 241 21.52 9.65 -1.75
C GLY A 241 20.48 9.88 -2.85
N GLY A 242 20.74 10.86 -3.72
CA GLY A 242 19.79 11.28 -4.75
C GLY A 242 19.43 10.18 -5.75
N GLU A 243 20.38 9.28 -6.07
CA GLU A 243 20.14 8.19 -7.02
C GLU A 243 19.27 7.08 -6.42
N GLY A 244 19.51 6.65 -5.17
CA GLY A 244 18.68 5.65 -4.50
C GLY A 244 17.23 6.11 -4.35
N VAL A 245 17.04 7.37 -3.95
CA VAL A 245 15.71 8.00 -3.86
C VAL A 245 15.05 8.10 -5.24
N ARG A 246 15.79 8.52 -6.27
CA ARG A 246 15.29 8.57 -7.65
C ARG A 246 14.81 7.21 -8.13
N GLN A 247 15.64 6.17 -7.99
CA GLN A 247 15.31 4.81 -8.46
C GLN A 247 14.06 4.26 -7.77
N TRP A 248 13.90 4.50 -6.48
CA TRP A 248 12.68 4.14 -5.76
C TRP A 248 11.44 4.86 -6.31
N ILE A 249 11.53 6.17 -6.57
CA ILE A 249 10.39 6.92 -7.12
C ILE A 249 10.02 6.41 -8.52
N LEU A 250 11.02 6.13 -9.37
CA LEU A 250 10.78 5.56 -10.71
C LEU A 250 10.14 4.18 -10.63
N HIS A 251 10.58 3.34 -9.69
CA HIS A 251 9.97 2.04 -9.40
C HIS A 251 8.49 2.19 -9.01
N CYS A 252 8.18 3.08 -8.06
CA CYS A 252 6.80 3.34 -7.64
C CYS A 252 5.95 3.87 -8.79
N ALA A 253 6.43 4.86 -9.55
CA ALA A 253 5.70 5.42 -10.68
C ALA A 253 5.36 4.35 -11.74
N GLY A 254 6.34 3.51 -12.11
CA GLY A 254 6.10 2.36 -12.99
C GLY A 254 5.12 1.35 -12.39
N GLY A 255 5.22 1.08 -11.09
CA GLY A 255 4.29 0.24 -10.33
C GLY A 255 2.86 0.77 -10.35
N TYR A 256 2.66 2.09 -10.26
CA TYR A 256 1.34 2.72 -10.32
C TYR A 256 0.73 2.63 -11.71
N ALA A 257 1.53 2.85 -12.77
CA ALA A 257 1.07 2.65 -14.14
C ALA A 257 0.69 1.19 -14.41
N ALA A 258 1.49 0.23 -13.94
CA ALA A 258 1.19 -1.20 -14.03
C ALA A 258 -0.05 -1.60 -13.21
N GLY A 259 -0.23 -0.99 -12.03
CA GLY A 259 -1.41 -1.17 -11.19
C GLY A 259 -2.67 -0.59 -11.81
N ALA A 260 -2.57 0.53 -12.55
CA ALA A 260 -3.68 1.08 -13.33
C ALA A 260 -4.05 0.17 -14.50
N ALA A 261 -3.07 -0.43 -15.18
CA ALA A 261 -3.31 -1.43 -16.23
C ALA A 261 -4.02 -2.69 -15.68
N GLU A 262 -3.65 -3.13 -14.47
CA GLU A 262 -4.37 -4.19 -13.77
C GLU A 262 -5.82 -3.80 -13.44
N GLY A 263 -6.02 -2.55 -12.99
CA GLY A 263 -7.35 -1.98 -12.80
C GLY A 263 -8.20 -1.98 -14.06
N THR A 264 -7.60 -1.69 -15.22
CA THR A 264 -8.28 -1.77 -16.53
C THR A 264 -8.70 -3.21 -16.84
N ALA A 265 -7.83 -4.19 -16.60
CA ALA A 265 -8.15 -5.61 -16.80
C ALA A 265 -9.30 -6.07 -15.89
N ILE A 266 -9.37 -5.58 -14.65
CA ILE A 266 -10.51 -5.79 -13.75
C ILE A 266 -11.77 -5.16 -14.35
N ALA A 267 -11.69 -3.89 -14.76
CA ALA A 267 -12.84 -3.16 -15.30
C ALA A 267 -13.39 -3.79 -16.58
N ASP A 268 -12.53 -4.35 -17.44
CA ASP A 268 -12.90 -5.15 -18.61
C ASP A 268 -13.60 -6.46 -18.24
N ALA A 269 -13.09 -7.16 -17.23
CA ALA A 269 -13.70 -8.39 -16.73
C ALA A 269 -15.08 -8.14 -16.11
N VAL A 270 -15.22 -7.04 -15.37
CA VAL A 270 -16.51 -6.57 -14.86
C VAL A 270 -17.44 -6.25 -16.02
N LEU A 271 -17.00 -5.44 -17.01
CA LEU A 271 -17.84 -5.07 -18.16
C LEU A 271 -18.36 -6.29 -18.93
N ALA A 272 -17.52 -7.30 -19.10
CA ALA A 272 -17.86 -8.57 -19.73
C ALA A 272 -18.68 -9.54 -18.85
N GLY A 273 -18.98 -9.18 -17.60
CA GLY A 273 -19.77 -9.98 -16.67
C GLY A 273 -19.04 -11.20 -16.08
N ARG A 274 -17.71 -11.27 -16.20
CA ARG A 274 -16.91 -12.43 -15.76
C ARG A 274 -16.69 -12.50 -14.25
N LEU A 275 -16.95 -11.41 -13.51
CA LEU A 275 -16.72 -11.31 -12.07
C LEU A 275 -18.02 -11.29 -11.24
N SER A 276 -19.17 -11.14 -11.90
CA SER A 276 -20.49 -10.99 -11.27
C SER A 276 -21.09 -12.29 -10.69
N GLY A 277 -20.34 -13.39 -10.61
CA GLY A 277 -20.88 -14.74 -10.36
C GLY A 277 -20.32 -15.52 -9.17
N GLN A 278 -19.30 -15.03 -8.45
CA GLN A 278 -18.69 -15.79 -7.34
C GLN A 278 -18.35 -14.87 -6.15
N GLY A 279 -19.19 -14.91 -5.10
CA GLY A 279 -18.74 -14.64 -3.73
C GLY A 279 -18.75 -13.19 -3.19
N LEU A 280 -19.46 -12.23 -3.80
CA LEU A 280 -19.58 -10.86 -3.24
C LEU A 280 -20.80 -10.64 -2.32
N VAL A 281 -21.50 -11.68 -1.89
CA VAL A 281 -22.62 -11.55 -0.94
C VAL A 281 -22.12 -11.68 0.49
N GLY A 282 -22.01 -10.57 1.20
CA GLY A 282 -21.82 -10.54 2.64
C GLY A 282 -22.25 -9.20 3.23
N GLY A 283 -23.41 -9.17 3.90
CA GLY A 283 -23.81 -8.05 4.78
C GLY A 283 -25.10 -7.33 4.40
N GLY A 284 -26.20 -8.06 4.24
CA GLY A 284 -27.53 -7.47 4.11
C GLY A 284 -28.54 -8.26 4.94
N SER A 285 -28.43 -8.18 6.27
CA SER A 285 -29.46 -8.71 7.17
C SER A 285 -30.74 -7.90 6.97
N LYS A 286 -31.73 -8.50 6.32
CA LYS A 286 -33.13 -8.22 6.59
C LYS A 286 -33.56 -9.18 7.68
N GLU A 287 -33.79 -8.65 8.87
CA GLU A 287 -34.91 -8.96 9.76
C GLU A 287 -35.09 -7.80 10.74
#